data_AF-A0A662C1C8-F1
#
_entry.id   AF-A0A662C1C8-F1
#
_cell.length_a   1.000
_cell.length_b   1.000
_cell.length_c   1.000
_cell.angle_alpha   90.00
_cell.angle_beta   90.00
_cell.angle_gamma   90.00
#
_symmetry.space_group_name_H-M   'P 1'
#
loop_
_entity.id
_entity.type
_entity.pdbx_description
1 polymer ?
#
loop_
_entity_poly.entity_id
_entity_poly.type
_entity_poly.pdbx_seq_one_letter_code
_entity_poly.pdbx_strand_id
1 'polypeptide(L)'
;MKNLALLFMVVFFLGLFSCGSGSEDKAKNEEEQSTDNTAGEYSDADGVVTGNLPDGWKNDGTGPDSFKLYSYIMDNTGDIHKDIVTDDWVDLLDKVKEVNVDGLPALTKKEKFQQNKEMISRTWLVYNGTDIICVVVQSEKEKWDNHVASDIIARIKINKRKGNVSLPEPVEKAKFIRPELFPETIAESFNEHYANNSAILSIENIDKSAKIFLALKELGKENLNYSDDASKLVIDSVVNTNGLEDSQVFLETIKVSFVSFDLIKAFMELKKIEKDSESYKTSYDIIKSMIIQTEVNKEDILFVYNNWDTCKEFVKNIDAK
;
A
#
# COMPACT_ATOMS: atom_id res chain seq x y z
N MET A 1 -16.02 14.88 11.74
CA MET A 1 -15.06 14.01 11.00
C MET A 1 -15.59 12.59 10.76
N LYS A 2 -16.87 12.39 10.40
CA LYS A 2 -17.41 11.07 10.00
C LYS A 2 -17.59 10.90 8.48
N ASN A 3 -17.42 11.98 7.72
CA ASN A 3 -17.73 12.02 6.28
C ASN A 3 -16.48 12.00 5.38
N LEU A 4 -15.29 12.21 5.93
CA LEU A 4 -14.03 12.22 5.16
C LEU A 4 -13.62 10.80 4.72
N ALA A 5 -13.91 9.80 5.55
CA ALA A 5 -13.70 8.38 5.23
C ALA A 5 -14.63 7.87 4.12
N LEU A 6 -15.81 8.48 3.95
CA LEU A 6 -16.75 8.14 2.88
C LEU A 6 -16.22 8.58 1.50
N LEU A 7 -15.44 9.66 1.46
CA LEU A 7 -14.95 10.29 0.24
C LEU A 7 -13.87 9.45 -0.47
N PHE A 8 -13.02 8.76 0.30
CA PHE A 8 -12.03 7.81 -0.24
C PHE A 8 -12.68 6.53 -0.81
N MET A 9 -13.91 6.20 -0.40
CA MET A 9 -14.60 4.98 -0.82
C MET A 9 -15.26 5.11 -2.21
N VAL A 10 -15.62 6.33 -2.63
CA VAL A 10 -16.44 6.54 -3.84
C VAL A 10 -15.65 6.39 -5.15
N VAL A 11 -14.34 6.68 -5.16
CA VAL A 11 -13.48 6.48 -6.35
C VAL A 11 -13.25 5.00 -6.66
N PHE A 12 -13.48 4.10 -5.69
CA PHE A 12 -13.35 2.65 -5.86
C PHE A 12 -14.56 2.02 -6.59
N PHE A 13 -15.74 2.67 -6.56
CA PHE A 13 -16.98 2.10 -7.09
C PHE A 13 -17.16 2.23 -8.62
N LEU A 14 -16.34 3.03 -9.30
CA LEU A 14 -16.47 3.25 -10.75
C LEU A 14 -15.89 2.11 -11.63
N GLY A 15 -15.33 1.05 -11.03
CA GLY A 15 -14.68 -0.06 -11.75
C GLY A 15 -15.35 -1.44 -11.67
N LEU A 16 -16.48 -1.60 -10.96
CA LEU A 16 -16.97 -2.94 -10.54
C LEU A 16 -18.26 -3.43 -11.21
N PHE A 17 -18.53 -3.04 -12.46
CA PHE A 17 -19.58 -3.70 -13.26
C PHE A 17 -19.01 -4.50 -14.43
N SER A 18 -18.54 -5.71 -14.11
CA SER A 18 -18.46 -6.84 -15.03
C SER A 18 -18.68 -8.13 -14.23
N CYS A 19 -19.80 -8.78 -14.49
CA CYS A 19 -20.40 -9.89 -13.76
C CYS A 19 -19.98 -11.26 -14.34
N GLY A 20 -20.00 -12.32 -13.52
CA GLY A 20 -20.02 -13.73 -13.94
C GLY A 20 -19.38 -14.66 -12.88
N SER A 21 -20.12 -15.14 -11.87
CA SER A 21 -20.78 -16.47 -11.77
C SER A 21 -19.84 -17.66 -12.08
N GLY A 22 -19.57 -18.66 -11.25
CA GLY A 22 -20.17 -19.18 -10.01
C GLY A 22 -20.07 -20.72 -10.07
N SER A 23 -19.77 -21.41 -8.96
CA SER A 23 -20.30 -22.75 -8.60
C SER A 23 -19.57 -23.34 -7.37
N GLU A 24 -20.37 -23.94 -6.50
CA GLU A 24 -20.04 -24.60 -5.23
C GLU A 24 -19.49 -26.04 -5.36
N ASP A 25 -18.81 -26.45 -4.28
CA ASP A 25 -18.70 -27.77 -3.63
C ASP A 25 -18.04 -28.98 -4.34
N LYS A 26 -17.02 -29.57 -3.69
CA LYS A 26 -17.19 -30.71 -2.75
C LYS A 26 -15.87 -31.21 -2.14
N ALA A 27 -16.00 -31.67 -0.89
CA ALA A 27 -15.00 -32.14 0.05
C ALA A 27 -14.21 -33.40 -0.34
N LYS A 28 -13.06 -33.61 0.32
CA LYS A 28 -12.78 -34.83 1.11
C LYS A 28 -11.53 -34.71 2.00
N ASN A 29 -11.71 -34.97 3.30
CA ASN A 29 -10.68 -35.46 4.20
C ASN A 29 -10.18 -36.83 3.71
N GLU A 30 -8.89 -37.10 3.88
CA GLU A 30 -8.35 -38.44 4.14
C GLU A 30 -6.95 -38.30 4.75
N GLU A 31 -6.56 -39.35 5.48
CA GLU A 31 -5.80 -39.32 6.72
C GLU A 31 -4.27 -39.31 6.59
N GLU A 32 -3.66 -38.96 7.72
CA GLU A 32 -2.24 -39.02 8.04
C GLU A 32 -1.58 -40.36 7.62
N GLN A 33 -0.43 -40.26 6.97
CA GLN A 33 0.60 -41.30 7.00
C GLN A 33 1.91 -40.70 7.51
N SER A 34 2.22 -40.99 8.76
CA SER A 34 3.53 -40.75 9.35
C SER A 34 4.58 -41.64 8.67
N THR A 35 5.67 -41.05 8.21
CA THR A 35 6.89 -41.76 7.86
C THR A 35 8.08 -41.16 8.58
N ASP A 36 8.91 -42.05 9.11
CA ASP A 36 10.02 -41.82 10.01
C ASP A 36 11.13 -40.92 9.43
N ASN A 37 11.74 -40.18 10.35
CA ASN A 37 12.83 -39.23 10.15
C ASN A 37 14.04 -39.84 9.43
N THR A 38 14.25 -39.41 8.19
CA THR A 38 15.57 -39.20 7.58
C THR A 38 15.60 -37.73 7.16
N ALA A 39 16.76 -37.06 7.27
CA ALA A 39 16.95 -35.68 6.79
C ALA A 39 16.41 -35.59 5.35
N GLY A 40 15.22 -35.05 5.22
CA GLY A 40 14.41 -35.23 4.02
C GLY A 40 14.24 -33.91 3.32
N GLU A 41 14.30 -34.02 2.01
CA GLU A 41 14.00 -32.94 1.08
C GLU A 41 12.61 -32.39 1.41
N TYR A 42 12.56 -31.12 1.80
CA TYR A 42 11.32 -30.38 1.89
C TYR A 42 10.71 -30.30 0.49
N SER A 43 9.41 -30.48 0.42
CA SER A 43 8.59 -30.17 -0.74
C SER A 43 7.27 -29.64 -0.24
N ASP A 44 6.85 -28.49 -0.75
CA ASP A 44 5.47 -28.06 -0.55
C ASP A 44 4.49 -28.99 -1.29
N ALA A 45 3.19 -28.84 -0.98
CA ALA A 45 2.14 -29.73 -1.50
C ALA A 45 2.09 -29.76 -3.04
N ASP A 46 2.48 -28.65 -3.68
CA ASP A 46 2.46 -28.49 -5.14
C ASP A 46 3.81 -28.81 -5.82
N GLY A 47 4.85 -29.15 -5.04
CA GLY A 47 6.21 -29.40 -5.51
C GLY A 47 6.90 -28.20 -6.15
N VAL A 48 6.37 -27.00 -5.91
CA VAL A 48 6.84 -25.73 -6.48
C VAL A 48 8.09 -25.26 -5.77
N VAL A 49 8.11 -25.42 -4.44
CA VAL A 49 9.25 -25.12 -3.58
C VAL A 49 9.76 -26.43 -2.99
N THR A 50 11.04 -26.72 -3.23
CA THR A 50 11.75 -27.81 -2.57
C THR A 50 12.96 -27.31 -1.82
N GLY A 51 13.60 -28.12 -0.97
CA GLY A 51 14.84 -27.70 -0.32
C GLY A 51 15.47 -28.72 0.60
N ASN A 52 16.79 -28.66 0.72
CA ASN A 52 17.53 -29.49 1.68
C ASN A 52 17.64 -28.74 3.00
N LEU A 53 16.65 -28.93 3.87
CA LEU A 53 16.58 -28.20 5.14
C LEU A 53 17.67 -28.65 6.12
N PRO A 54 18.09 -27.76 7.06
CA PRO A 54 19.04 -28.11 8.11
C PRO A 54 18.54 -29.22 9.04
N ASP A 55 19.46 -29.84 9.77
CA ASP A 55 19.14 -30.83 10.80
C ASP A 55 18.12 -30.27 11.82
N GLY A 56 17.17 -31.11 12.23
CA GLY A 56 16.09 -30.74 13.15
C GLY A 56 14.82 -30.20 12.47
N TRP A 57 14.85 -30.00 11.15
CA TRP A 57 13.65 -29.74 10.35
C TRP A 57 13.04 -31.04 9.82
N LYS A 58 11.71 -31.03 9.71
CA LYS A 58 10.92 -32.09 9.09
C LYS A 58 10.55 -31.72 7.65
N ASN A 59 10.21 -32.73 6.86
CA ASN A 59 9.85 -32.57 5.45
C ASN A 59 8.57 -31.75 5.25
N ASP A 60 7.72 -31.66 6.28
CA ASP A 60 6.50 -30.83 6.29
C ASP A 60 6.78 -29.34 6.58
N GLY A 61 8.05 -28.95 6.73
CA GLY A 61 8.46 -27.59 7.06
C GLY A 61 8.36 -27.25 8.54
N THR A 62 8.12 -28.21 9.43
CA THR A 62 8.21 -27.99 10.88
C THR A 62 9.68 -27.96 11.31
N GLY A 63 10.11 -26.85 11.89
CA GLY A 63 11.47 -26.65 12.40
C GLY A 63 11.56 -26.75 13.94
N PRO A 64 12.78 -26.66 14.48
CA PRO A 64 12.99 -26.53 15.92
C PRO A 64 12.36 -25.23 16.45
N ASP A 65 12.17 -25.13 17.77
CA ASP A 65 11.78 -23.87 18.43
C ASP A 65 10.53 -23.20 17.84
N SER A 66 9.53 -24.01 17.49
CA SER A 66 8.26 -23.56 16.90
C SER A 66 8.40 -22.89 15.53
N PHE A 67 9.55 -23.03 14.85
CA PHE A 67 9.69 -22.56 13.48
C PHE A 67 8.79 -23.36 12.54
N LYS A 68 8.24 -22.66 11.55
CA LYS A 68 7.50 -23.24 10.44
C LYS A 68 7.93 -22.62 9.13
N LEU A 69 8.08 -23.45 8.12
CA LEU A 69 8.24 -23.10 6.72
C LEU A 69 7.01 -23.58 5.97
N TYR A 70 6.42 -22.72 5.17
CA TYR A 70 5.39 -23.11 4.21
C TYR A 70 5.46 -22.21 2.98
N SER A 71 4.95 -22.73 1.86
CA SER A 71 4.81 -21.98 0.64
C SER A 71 3.53 -22.33 -0.10
N TYR A 72 3.10 -21.40 -0.94
CA TYR A 72 1.94 -21.56 -1.82
C TYR A 72 2.07 -20.59 -3.00
N ILE A 73 1.41 -20.94 -4.12
CA ILE A 73 1.23 -19.99 -5.22
C ILE A 73 0.13 -19.01 -4.81
N MET A 74 0.42 -17.71 -4.89
CA MET A 74 -0.58 -16.67 -4.68
C MET A 74 -1.47 -16.53 -5.90
N ASP A 75 -2.74 -16.19 -5.67
CA ASP A 75 -3.62 -15.72 -6.72
C ASP A 75 -3.00 -14.46 -7.35
N ASN A 76 -2.72 -14.52 -8.65
CA ASN A 76 -2.04 -13.44 -9.35
C ASN A 76 -2.97 -12.22 -9.47
N THR A 77 -2.73 -11.19 -8.65
CA THR A 77 -3.48 -9.92 -8.71
C THR A 77 -2.94 -8.95 -9.76
N GLY A 78 -1.80 -9.28 -10.39
CA GLY A 78 -1.09 -8.43 -11.34
C GLY A 78 -0.17 -7.39 -10.71
N ASP A 79 -0.07 -7.30 -9.37
CA ASP A 79 0.80 -6.33 -8.69
C ASP A 79 1.42 -6.89 -7.39
N ILE A 80 2.60 -7.53 -7.55
CA ILE A 80 3.36 -8.12 -6.44
C ILE A 80 3.73 -7.09 -5.34
N HIS A 81 3.84 -5.81 -5.67
CA HIS A 81 4.18 -4.75 -4.71
C HIS A 81 2.99 -4.40 -3.81
N LYS A 82 1.76 -4.61 -4.26
CA LYS A 82 0.57 -4.58 -3.41
C LYS A 82 0.41 -5.89 -2.65
N ASP A 83 0.67 -7.03 -3.30
CA ASP A 83 0.47 -8.35 -2.72
C ASP A 83 1.39 -8.65 -1.54
N ILE A 84 2.50 -7.93 -1.37
CA ILE A 84 3.33 -8.09 -0.18
C ILE A 84 2.82 -7.29 1.02
N VAL A 85 1.98 -6.28 0.82
CA VAL A 85 1.42 -5.43 1.88
C VAL A 85 -0.02 -5.84 2.11
N THR A 86 -0.23 -6.95 2.83
CA THR A 86 -1.52 -7.65 2.79
C THR A 86 -2.55 -7.21 3.81
N ASP A 87 -2.21 -6.67 4.99
CA ASP A 87 -3.25 -6.49 6.01
C ASP A 87 -2.99 -5.35 7.02
N ASP A 88 -4.08 -4.66 7.41
CA ASP A 88 -4.11 -3.59 8.42
C ASP A 88 -3.86 -4.09 9.87
N TRP A 89 -3.76 -5.40 10.07
CA TRP A 89 -3.64 -6.04 11.41
C TRP A 89 -2.23 -6.51 11.72
N VAL A 90 -1.26 -6.17 10.88
CA VAL A 90 0.11 -6.69 10.96
C VAL A 90 1.10 -5.54 11.11
N ASP A 91 1.96 -5.62 12.12
CA ASP A 91 3.03 -4.65 12.34
C ASP A 91 4.24 -5.01 11.46
N LEU A 92 4.53 -4.20 10.44
CA LEU A 92 5.78 -4.34 9.67
C LEU A 92 6.98 -3.98 10.57
N LEU A 93 7.92 -4.91 10.68
CA LEU A 93 9.16 -4.73 11.45
C LEU A 93 10.30 -4.19 10.59
N ASP A 94 10.23 -4.35 9.28
CA ASP A 94 11.19 -3.85 8.30
C ASP A 94 10.46 -3.28 7.08
N LYS A 95 11.11 -2.34 6.37
CA LYS A 95 10.67 -1.93 5.03
C LYS A 95 10.70 -3.12 4.07
N VAL A 96 9.75 -3.15 3.14
CA VAL A 96 9.79 -4.07 1.99
C VAL A 96 11.06 -3.82 1.18
N LYS A 97 11.75 -4.90 0.80
CA LYS A 97 12.99 -4.84 0.03
C LYS A 97 12.96 -5.84 -1.13
N GLU A 98 13.59 -5.46 -2.22
CA GLU A 98 13.94 -6.39 -3.29
C GLU A 98 15.14 -7.24 -2.89
N VAL A 99 15.02 -8.55 -3.11
CA VAL A 99 16.05 -9.55 -2.83
C VAL A 99 16.07 -10.60 -3.93
N ASN A 100 17.04 -11.51 -3.88
CA ASN A 100 17.12 -12.64 -4.78
C ASN A 100 16.93 -13.95 -4.00
N VAL A 101 16.07 -14.83 -4.52
CA VAL A 101 15.80 -16.16 -3.96
C VAL A 101 15.98 -17.19 -5.07
N ASP A 102 16.94 -18.10 -4.90
CA ASP A 102 17.30 -19.12 -5.92
C ASP A 102 17.53 -18.56 -7.34
N GLY A 103 18.14 -17.37 -7.44
CA GLY A 103 18.39 -16.69 -8.70
C GLY A 103 17.21 -15.85 -9.21
N LEU A 104 16.03 -15.93 -8.60
CA LEU A 104 14.83 -15.21 -9.00
C LEU A 104 14.64 -13.91 -8.20
N PRO A 105 14.06 -12.87 -8.82
CA PRO A 105 13.73 -11.64 -8.12
C PRO A 105 12.57 -11.87 -7.16
N ALA A 106 12.66 -11.29 -5.97
CA ALA A 106 11.65 -11.41 -4.94
C ALA A 106 11.50 -10.12 -4.13
N LEU A 107 10.32 -9.91 -3.55
CA LEU A 107 10.11 -8.94 -2.49
C LEU A 107 10.11 -9.65 -1.14
N THR A 108 10.68 -9.03 -0.11
CA THR A 108 10.62 -9.55 1.26
C THR A 108 10.12 -8.54 2.26
N LYS A 109 9.33 -9.02 3.23
CA LYS A 109 8.90 -8.27 4.41
C LYS A 109 9.17 -9.08 5.67
N LYS A 110 9.36 -8.37 6.78
CA LYS A 110 9.36 -8.95 8.12
C LYS A 110 8.24 -8.31 8.90
N GLU A 111 7.45 -9.12 9.57
CA GLU A 111 6.22 -8.65 10.18
C GLU A 111 5.93 -9.38 11.49
N LYS A 112 5.05 -8.79 12.28
CA LYS A 112 4.66 -9.29 13.60
C LYS A 112 3.14 -9.32 13.69
N PHE A 113 2.60 -10.44 14.16
CA PHE A 113 1.16 -10.68 14.22
C PHE A 113 0.77 -11.53 15.44
N GLN A 114 -0.53 -11.61 15.72
CA GLN A 114 -1.08 -12.39 16.83
C GLN A 114 -1.74 -13.68 16.32
N GLN A 115 -1.29 -14.83 16.80
CA GLN A 115 -1.92 -16.14 16.55
C GLN A 115 -1.87 -16.98 17.83
N ASN A 116 -2.81 -16.76 18.75
CA ASN A 116 -2.79 -17.21 20.16
C ASN A 116 -1.60 -16.65 20.99
N LYS A 117 -0.42 -16.48 20.39
CA LYS A 117 0.78 -15.82 20.90
C LYS A 117 1.29 -14.80 19.88
N GLU A 118 2.22 -13.94 20.31
CA GLU A 118 2.90 -13.00 19.41
C GLU A 118 3.91 -13.77 18.54
N MET A 119 3.78 -13.62 17.23
CA MET A 119 4.57 -14.32 16.20
C MET A 119 5.39 -13.32 15.40
N ILE A 120 6.51 -13.79 14.85
CA ILE A 120 7.25 -13.08 13.80
C ILE A 120 7.29 -13.98 12.57
N SER A 121 7.01 -13.40 11.40
CA SER A 121 7.23 -14.03 10.11
C SER A 121 8.18 -13.20 9.25
N ARG A 122 8.91 -13.88 8.39
CA ARG A 122 9.52 -13.31 7.20
C ARG A 122 8.92 -13.98 5.98
N THR A 123 8.42 -13.14 5.08
CA THR A 123 7.74 -13.56 3.86
C THR A 123 8.57 -13.13 2.67
N TRP A 124 8.67 -14.00 1.68
CA TRP A 124 9.25 -13.72 0.37
C TRP A 124 8.20 -14.00 -0.70
N LEU A 125 7.94 -13.00 -1.53
CA LEU A 125 7.14 -13.16 -2.74
C LEU A 125 8.10 -13.29 -3.91
N VAL A 126 8.31 -14.52 -4.37
CA VAL A 126 9.25 -14.88 -5.43
C VAL A 126 8.52 -14.89 -6.76
N TYR A 127 8.97 -14.08 -7.71
CA TYR A 127 8.37 -14.05 -9.05
C TYR A 127 9.11 -14.99 -10.00
N ASN A 128 8.40 -15.98 -10.54
CA ASN A 128 8.98 -16.99 -11.44
C ASN A 128 8.81 -16.66 -12.94
N GLY A 129 8.17 -15.53 -13.27
CA GLY A 129 7.80 -15.12 -14.63
C GLY A 129 6.38 -15.47 -15.07
N THR A 130 5.60 -16.15 -14.23
CA THR A 130 4.19 -16.49 -14.46
C THR A 130 3.39 -16.31 -13.18
N ASP A 131 3.90 -16.86 -12.09
CA ASP A 131 3.28 -16.96 -10.78
C ASP A 131 4.09 -16.19 -9.74
N ILE A 132 3.39 -15.79 -8.68
CA ILE A 132 4.00 -15.27 -7.44
C ILE A 132 3.97 -16.41 -6.43
N ILE A 133 5.15 -16.82 -5.97
CA ILE A 133 5.31 -17.88 -4.99
C ILE A 133 5.55 -17.22 -3.64
N CYS A 134 4.63 -17.41 -2.71
CA CYS A 134 4.78 -16.96 -1.33
C CYS A 134 5.55 -18.02 -0.55
N VAL A 135 6.68 -17.64 0.04
CA VAL A 135 7.45 -18.47 0.96
C VAL A 135 7.47 -17.77 2.31
N VAL A 136 7.09 -18.46 3.37
CA VAL A 136 7.02 -17.90 4.72
C VAL A 136 7.83 -18.75 5.69
N VAL A 137 8.70 -18.08 6.44
CA VAL A 137 9.31 -18.64 7.66
C VAL A 137 8.78 -17.88 8.86
N GLN A 138 8.23 -18.58 9.83
CA GLN A 138 7.66 -17.96 11.03
C GLN A 138 8.01 -18.70 12.32
N SER A 139 8.03 -17.99 13.44
CA SER A 139 8.17 -18.55 14.79
C SER A 139 7.44 -17.71 15.82
N GLU A 140 7.36 -18.20 17.06
CA GLU A 140 7.02 -17.37 18.22
C GLU A 140 8.08 -16.25 18.36
N LYS A 141 7.66 -15.03 18.73
CA LYS A 141 8.54 -13.86 18.79
C LYS A 141 9.77 -14.08 19.67
N GLU A 142 9.59 -14.73 20.82
CA GLU A 142 10.68 -14.99 21.79
C GLU A 142 11.75 -15.94 21.24
N LYS A 143 11.42 -16.72 20.22
CA LYS A 143 12.30 -17.71 19.58
C LYS A 143 12.83 -17.27 18.22
N TRP A 144 12.42 -16.08 17.76
CA TRP A 144 12.77 -15.61 16.43
C TRP A 144 14.27 -15.33 16.30
N ASP A 145 14.86 -15.88 15.25
CA ASP A 145 16.24 -15.62 14.82
C ASP A 145 16.27 -15.38 13.30
N ASN A 146 16.83 -14.24 12.89
CA ASN A 146 16.97 -13.89 11.48
C ASN A 146 17.93 -14.84 10.74
N HIS A 147 18.90 -15.44 11.44
CA HIS A 147 19.87 -16.35 10.84
C HIS A 147 19.19 -17.65 10.39
N VAL A 148 18.25 -18.18 11.17
CA VAL A 148 17.46 -19.36 10.80
C VAL A 148 16.67 -19.09 9.52
N ALA A 149 15.94 -17.97 9.46
CA ALA A 149 15.16 -17.59 8.28
C ALA A 149 16.06 -17.40 7.03
N SER A 150 17.27 -16.86 7.22
CA SER A 150 18.24 -16.64 6.14
C SER A 150 18.90 -17.95 5.65
N ASP A 151 19.18 -18.88 6.55
CA ASP A 151 19.71 -20.21 6.20
C ASP A 151 18.66 -21.05 5.45
N ILE A 152 17.40 -21.00 5.88
CA ILE A 152 16.29 -21.69 5.22
C ILE A 152 16.09 -21.18 3.80
N ILE A 153 15.96 -19.86 3.61
CA ILE A 153 15.71 -19.32 2.27
C ILE A 153 16.89 -19.57 1.30
N ALA A 154 18.12 -19.70 1.80
CA ALA A 154 19.28 -20.03 0.97
C ALA A 154 19.28 -21.48 0.46
N ARG A 155 18.52 -22.37 1.11
CA ARG A 155 18.46 -23.81 0.83
C ARG A 155 17.28 -24.24 -0.03
N ILE A 156 16.29 -23.36 -0.22
CA ILE A 156 15.14 -23.66 -1.07
C ILE A 156 15.47 -23.55 -2.56
N LYS A 157 14.69 -24.26 -3.37
CA LYS A 157 14.73 -24.32 -4.82
C LYS A 157 13.33 -24.10 -5.40
N ILE A 158 13.27 -23.35 -6.50
CA ILE A 158 12.03 -23.05 -7.21
C ILE A 158 11.99 -23.85 -8.51
N ASN A 159 11.15 -24.89 -8.57
CA ASN A 159 11.17 -25.88 -9.66
C ASN A 159 10.51 -25.37 -10.95
N LYS A 160 9.48 -24.53 -10.85
CA LYS A 160 8.78 -23.94 -12.00
C LYS A 160 9.29 -22.51 -12.21
N ARG A 161 10.25 -22.30 -13.11
CA ARG A 161 10.80 -20.96 -13.40
C ARG A 161 11.03 -20.71 -14.89
N LYS A 162 10.73 -19.49 -15.34
CA LYS A 162 11.22 -18.97 -16.62
C LYS A 162 12.64 -18.43 -16.45
N GLY A 163 13.45 -18.51 -17.51
CA GLY A 163 14.78 -17.88 -17.53
C GLY A 163 14.67 -16.36 -17.70
N ASN A 164 15.55 -15.61 -17.03
CA ASN A 164 15.64 -14.14 -17.05
C ASN A 164 14.29 -13.42 -16.84
N VAL A 165 13.90 -13.28 -15.57
CA VAL A 165 12.70 -12.55 -15.15
C VAL A 165 13.09 -11.41 -14.23
N SER A 166 12.39 -10.28 -14.35
CA SER A 166 12.46 -9.14 -13.42
C SER A 166 11.14 -9.03 -12.69
N LEU A 167 11.12 -8.37 -11.51
CA LEU A 167 9.84 -7.99 -10.93
C LEU A 167 9.07 -7.11 -11.92
N PRO A 168 7.73 -7.24 -11.98
CA PRO A 168 6.91 -6.21 -12.58
C PRO A 168 7.25 -4.85 -11.95
N GLU A 169 7.32 -3.81 -12.77
CA GLU A 169 7.45 -2.44 -12.27
C GLU A 169 6.31 -2.15 -11.28
N PRO A 170 6.59 -1.45 -10.16
CA PRO A 170 5.53 -1.06 -9.24
C PRO A 170 4.44 -0.30 -9.99
N VAL A 171 3.20 -0.79 -9.94
CA VAL A 171 2.08 -0.05 -10.51
C VAL A 171 1.82 1.11 -9.57
N GLU A 172 2.43 2.26 -9.90
CA GLU A 172 2.21 3.50 -9.19
C GLU A 172 0.71 3.72 -9.03
N LYS A 173 0.24 4.00 -7.80
CA LYS A 173 -1.18 4.27 -7.53
C LYS A 173 -1.64 5.26 -8.60
N ALA A 174 -2.67 4.93 -9.37
CA ALA A 174 -3.12 5.73 -10.52
C ALA A 174 -3.36 7.22 -10.18
N LYS A 175 -3.52 7.58 -8.90
CA LYS A 175 -3.59 8.97 -8.41
C LYS A 175 -2.31 9.79 -8.59
N PHE A 176 -1.14 9.16 -8.77
CA PHE A 176 0.17 9.84 -8.84
C PHE A 176 0.84 9.82 -10.22
N ILE A 177 0.11 9.36 -11.24
CA ILE A 177 0.53 9.46 -12.64
C ILE A 177 0.02 10.80 -13.19
N ARG A 178 0.94 11.70 -13.57
CA ARG A 178 0.57 13.00 -14.13
C ARG A 178 -0.09 12.81 -15.50
N PRO A 179 -1.29 13.35 -15.75
CA PRO A 179 -1.85 13.32 -17.09
C PRO A 179 -1.01 14.20 -18.03
N GLU A 180 -0.85 13.77 -19.28
CA GLU A 180 -0.09 14.52 -20.29
C GLU A 180 -0.64 15.94 -20.49
N LEU A 181 -1.96 16.09 -20.43
CA LEU A 181 -2.67 17.36 -20.55
C LEU A 181 -3.68 17.51 -19.41
N PHE A 182 -3.73 18.71 -18.83
CA PHE A 182 -4.77 19.06 -17.86
C PHE A 182 -6.15 19.07 -18.53
N PRO A 183 -7.19 18.46 -17.93
CA PRO A 183 -8.53 18.41 -18.50
C PRO A 183 -9.29 19.74 -18.31
N GLU A 184 -8.78 20.81 -18.92
CA GLU A 184 -9.25 22.20 -18.74
C GLU A 184 -10.78 22.33 -18.90
N THR A 185 -11.34 21.81 -19.99
CA THR A 185 -12.79 21.91 -20.26
C THR A 185 -13.66 21.24 -19.20
N ILE A 186 -13.17 20.14 -18.60
CA ILE A 186 -13.90 19.48 -17.51
C ILE A 186 -13.75 20.30 -16.22
N ALA A 187 -12.54 20.75 -15.89
CA ALA A 187 -12.31 21.60 -14.71
C ALA A 187 -13.15 22.89 -14.78
N GLU A 188 -13.21 23.54 -15.94
CA GLU A 188 -14.01 24.75 -16.17
C GLU A 188 -15.51 24.54 -15.95
N SER A 189 -16.02 23.31 -16.16
CA SER A 189 -17.43 23.02 -15.90
C SER A 189 -17.79 23.14 -14.41
N PHE A 190 -16.81 23.12 -13.50
CA PHE A 190 -16.99 23.29 -12.06
C PHE A 190 -16.67 24.71 -11.54
N ASN A 191 -16.44 25.70 -12.43
CA ASN A 191 -16.00 27.05 -12.03
C ASN A 191 -16.88 27.72 -10.96
N GLU A 192 -18.19 27.48 -10.97
CA GLU A 192 -19.13 28.03 -9.99
C GLU A 192 -19.14 27.29 -8.63
N HIS A 193 -18.39 26.20 -8.50
CA HIS A 193 -18.34 25.36 -7.30
C HIS A 193 -17.03 25.45 -6.54
N TYR A 194 -15.96 25.96 -7.16
CA TYR A 194 -14.69 26.20 -6.47
C TYR A 194 -14.83 27.20 -5.33
N ALA A 195 -14.02 27.05 -4.29
CA ALA A 195 -13.95 28.04 -3.24
C ALA A 195 -13.37 29.36 -3.76
N ASN A 196 -13.91 30.49 -3.28
CA ASN A 196 -13.45 31.84 -3.62
C ASN A 196 -12.39 32.35 -2.62
N ASN A 197 -11.63 31.44 -2.00
CA ASN A 197 -10.56 31.76 -1.07
C ASN A 197 -9.22 31.88 -1.83
N SER A 198 -8.22 32.46 -1.17
CA SER A 198 -6.86 32.49 -1.71
C SER A 198 -6.29 31.08 -1.76
N ALA A 199 -5.50 30.80 -2.81
CA ALA A 199 -4.71 29.58 -2.92
C ALA A 199 -3.87 29.34 -1.66
N ILE A 200 -3.97 28.14 -1.10
CA ILE A 200 -3.21 27.72 0.07
C ILE A 200 -1.88 27.10 -0.36
N LEU A 201 -1.84 26.46 -1.52
CA LEU A 201 -0.66 25.79 -2.02
C LEU A 201 0.33 26.78 -2.62
N SER A 202 1.54 26.73 -2.09
CA SER A 202 2.73 27.40 -2.61
C SER A 202 3.94 26.52 -2.32
N ILE A 203 5.04 26.70 -3.04
CA ILE A 203 6.28 25.96 -2.76
C ILE A 203 6.73 26.19 -1.31
N GLU A 204 6.61 27.43 -0.83
CA GLU A 204 6.92 27.79 0.54
C GLU A 204 6.05 27.02 1.56
N ASN A 205 4.74 26.97 1.35
CA ASN A 205 3.83 26.25 2.25
C ASN A 205 4.05 24.74 2.21
N ILE A 206 4.35 24.16 1.04
CA ILE A 206 4.70 22.74 0.89
C ILE A 206 6.00 22.44 1.65
N ASP A 207 7.06 23.23 1.45
CA ASP A 207 8.35 23.00 2.09
C ASP A 207 8.27 23.13 3.62
N LYS A 208 7.58 24.15 4.12
CA LYS A 208 7.36 24.33 5.55
C LYS A 208 6.51 23.19 6.12
N SER A 209 5.46 22.77 5.42
CA SER A 209 4.60 21.67 5.85
C SER A 209 5.36 20.34 5.88
N ALA A 210 6.24 20.08 4.92
CA ALA A 210 7.09 18.90 4.91
C ALA A 210 8.01 18.86 6.14
N LYS A 211 8.63 19.99 6.50
CA LYS A 211 9.48 20.11 7.70
C LYS A 211 8.69 19.89 8.99
N ILE A 212 7.50 20.47 9.10
CA ILE A 212 6.60 20.27 10.25
C ILE A 212 6.22 18.79 10.38
N PHE A 213 5.84 18.16 9.28
CA PHE A 213 5.47 16.74 9.29
C PHE A 213 6.64 15.85 9.72
N LEU A 214 7.86 16.10 9.20
CA LEU A 214 9.06 15.37 9.62
C LEU A 214 9.36 15.58 11.11
N ALA A 215 9.26 16.81 11.62
CA ALA A 215 9.45 17.09 13.04
C ALA A 215 8.41 16.37 13.92
N LEU A 216 7.13 16.31 13.50
CA LEU A 216 6.09 15.54 14.19
C LEU A 216 6.40 14.04 14.20
N LYS A 217 6.92 13.50 13.09
CA LYS A 217 7.34 12.10 12.98
C LYS A 217 8.52 11.77 13.89
N GLU A 218 9.51 12.65 13.99
CA GLU A 218 10.65 12.50 14.91
C GLU A 218 10.21 12.46 16.38
N LEU A 219 9.10 13.12 16.71
CA LEU A 219 8.49 13.10 18.04
C LEU A 219 7.58 11.88 18.29
N GLY A 220 7.35 11.01 17.29
CA GLY A 220 6.39 9.91 17.36
C GLY A 220 4.94 10.40 17.46
N LYS A 221 4.64 11.54 16.82
CA LYS A 221 3.38 12.29 16.89
C LYS A 221 2.69 12.45 15.53
N GLU A 222 3.01 11.59 14.57
CA GLU A 222 2.46 11.60 13.21
C GLU A 222 0.94 11.35 13.14
N ASN A 223 0.33 10.79 14.20
CA ASN A 223 -1.10 10.45 14.27
C ASN A 223 -1.90 11.34 15.23
N LEU A 224 -1.42 12.55 15.54
CA LEU A 224 -2.11 13.46 16.45
C LEU A 224 -3.47 13.88 15.89
N ASN A 225 -4.51 13.74 16.70
CA ASN A 225 -5.87 14.14 16.35
C ASN A 225 -6.05 15.64 16.58
N TYR A 226 -6.31 16.40 15.54
CA TYR A 226 -6.45 17.86 15.65
C TYR A 226 -7.66 18.35 16.44
N SER A 227 -8.61 17.48 16.75
CA SER A 227 -9.73 17.82 17.63
C SER A 227 -9.40 17.72 19.12
N ASP A 228 -8.21 17.26 19.48
CA ASP A 228 -7.73 17.16 20.85
C ASP A 228 -6.83 18.34 21.20
N ASP A 229 -7.12 19.02 22.32
CA ASP A 229 -6.43 20.26 22.70
C ASP A 229 -4.94 20.04 22.98
N ALA A 230 -4.56 18.88 23.53
CA ALA A 230 -3.16 18.56 23.79
C ALA A 230 -2.39 18.29 22.48
N SER A 231 -3.03 17.61 21.54
CA SER A 231 -2.53 17.40 20.17
C SER A 231 -2.35 18.72 19.42
N LYS A 232 -3.33 19.63 19.56
CA LYS A 232 -3.28 20.96 18.96
C LYS A 232 -2.11 21.79 19.48
N LEU A 233 -1.87 21.79 20.80
CA LEU A 233 -0.74 22.51 21.40
C LEU A 233 0.62 22.02 20.88
N VAL A 234 0.78 20.70 20.71
CA VAL A 234 2.02 20.12 20.16
C VAL A 234 2.21 20.57 18.71
N ILE A 235 1.15 20.52 17.90
CA ILE A 235 1.24 20.92 16.49
C ILE A 235 1.47 22.42 16.36
N ASP A 236 0.73 23.26 17.09
CA ASP A 236 0.93 24.71 17.14
C ASP A 236 2.38 25.06 17.54
N SER A 237 2.96 24.34 18.48
CA SER A 237 4.37 24.52 18.89
C SER A 237 5.34 24.17 17.76
N VAL A 238 5.14 23.04 17.07
CA VAL A 238 6.02 22.60 15.97
C VAL A 238 5.86 23.51 14.75
N VAL A 239 4.63 23.93 14.44
CA VAL A 239 4.27 24.84 13.35
C VAL A 239 4.99 26.18 13.51
N ASN A 240 4.86 26.81 14.68
CA ASN A 240 5.51 28.09 14.97
C ASN A 240 7.04 27.99 14.90
N THR A 241 7.61 26.87 15.36
CA THR A 241 9.06 26.63 15.31
C THR A 241 9.59 26.47 13.87
N ASN A 242 8.74 26.03 12.95
CA ASN A 242 9.09 25.80 11.54
C ASN A 242 8.62 26.91 10.59
N GLY A 243 8.23 28.07 11.12
CA GLY A 243 8.01 29.29 10.35
C GLY A 243 6.68 29.36 9.59
N LEU A 244 5.69 28.53 9.97
CA LEU A 244 4.29 28.75 9.63
C LEU A 244 3.61 29.47 10.81
N GLU A 245 2.86 30.53 10.51
CA GLU A 245 2.17 31.35 11.52
C GLU A 245 0.88 30.70 12.03
N ASP A 246 0.27 29.85 11.20
CA ASP A 246 -1.02 29.24 11.45
C ASP A 246 -0.97 27.76 11.14
N SER A 247 -1.35 26.97 12.12
CA SER A 247 -1.37 25.51 12.06
C SER A 247 -2.51 25.01 11.16
N GLN A 248 -3.53 25.84 10.93
CA GLN A 248 -4.54 25.60 9.91
C GLN A 248 -3.94 25.59 8.49
N VAL A 249 -2.93 26.43 8.21
CA VAL A 249 -2.28 26.45 6.88
C VAL A 249 -1.53 25.15 6.63
N PHE A 250 -0.86 24.60 7.65
CA PHE A 250 -0.21 23.29 7.57
C PHE A 250 -1.23 22.18 7.23
N LEU A 251 -2.34 22.12 7.97
CA LEU A 251 -3.37 21.11 7.74
C LEU A 251 -4.05 21.22 6.37
N GLU A 252 -4.42 22.43 5.98
CA GLU A 252 -5.06 22.67 4.69
C GLU A 252 -4.08 22.39 3.55
N THR A 253 -2.78 22.67 3.71
CA THR A 253 -1.75 22.31 2.71
C THR A 253 -1.74 20.80 2.48
N ILE A 254 -1.82 19.98 3.54
CA ILE A 254 -1.92 18.53 3.40
C ILE A 254 -3.22 18.16 2.68
N LYS A 255 -4.38 18.57 3.23
CA LYS A 255 -5.71 18.22 2.71
C LYS A 255 -5.86 18.59 1.24
N VAL A 256 -5.54 19.83 0.87
CA VAL A 256 -5.70 20.37 -0.48
C VAL A 256 -4.74 19.68 -1.46
N SER A 257 -3.52 19.31 -1.03
CA SER A 257 -2.60 18.54 -1.88
C SER A 257 -3.19 17.18 -2.27
N PHE A 258 -3.70 16.43 -1.28
CA PHE A 258 -4.32 15.12 -1.52
C PHE A 258 -5.57 15.23 -2.42
N VAL A 259 -6.48 16.13 -2.08
CA VAL A 259 -7.73 16.36 -2.81
C VAL A 259 -7.47 16.77 -4.26
N SER A 260 -6.46 17.59 -4.50
CA SER A 260 -6.12 18.05 -5.85
C SER A 260 -5.66 16.91 -6.78
N PHE A 261 -4.86 15.95 -6.28
CA PHE A 261 -4.50 14.75 -7.05
C PHE A 261 -5.73 13.94 -7.44
N ASP A 262 -6.63 13.73 -6.48
CA ASP A 262 -7.86 12.95 -6.69
C ASP A 262 -8.80 13.66 -7.68
N LEU A 263 -8.93 14.99 -7.60
CA LEU A 263 -9.72 15.79 -8.53
C LEU A 263 -9.15 15.77 -9.95
N ILE A 264 -7.85 15.91 -10.12
CA ILE A 264 -7.21 15.82 -11.45
C ILE A 264 -7.52 14.47 -12.10
N LYS A 265 -7.40 13.38 -11.33
CA LYS A 265 -7.76 12.04 -11.81
C LYS A 265 -9.26 11.94 -12.13
N ALA A 266 -10.12 12.43 -11.25
CA ALA A 266 -11.56 12.38 -11.45
C ALA A 266 -12.00 13.17 -12.69
N PHE A 267 -11.39 14.32 -12.97
CA PHE A 267 -11.62 15.07 -14.20
C PHE A 267 -11.19 14.29 -15.45
N MET A 268 -10.05 13.59 -15.39
CA MET A 268 -9.58 12.75 -16.48
C MET A 268 -10.50 11.56 -16.75
N GLU A 269 -11.08 10.95 -15.71
CA GLU A 269 -12.07 9.89 -15.88
C GLU A 269 -13.39 10.42 -16.41
N LEU A 270 -13.90 11.53 -15.86
CA LEU A 270 -15.14 12.15 -16.34
C LEU A 270 -15.07 12.52 -17.83
N LYS A 271 -13.90 12.99 -18.30
CA LYS A 271 -13.64 13.29 -19.72
C LYS A 271 -13.88 12.10 -20.65
N LYS A 272 -13.70 10.87 -20.17
CA LYS A 272 -13.86 9.64 -20.98
C LYS A 272 -15.31 9.15 -21.03
N ILE A 273 -16.17 9.64 -20.13
CA ILE A 273 -17.57 9.21 -20.04
C ILE A 273 -18.39 9.99 -21.07
N GLU A 274 -19.33 9.29 -21.73
CA GLU A 274 -20.26 9.91 -22.67
C GLU A 274 -21.06 11.02 -21.98
N LYS A 275 -20.98 12.23 -22.55
CA LYS A 275 -21.72 13.40 -22.09
C LYS A 275 -23.23 13.11 -22.12
N ASP A 276 -23.94 13.52 -21.07
CA ASP A 276 -25.37 13.31 -20.84
C ASP A 276 -25.81 11.90 -20.36
N SER A 277 -24.88 10.94 -20.27
CA SER A 277 -25.15 9.64 -19.63
C SER A 277 -25.43 9.78 -18.13
N GLU A 278 -26.14 8.81 -17.54
CA GLU A 278 -26.37 8.77 -16.09
C GLU A 278 -25.06 8.63 -15.30
N SER A 279 -24.10 7.88 -15.85
CA SER A 279 -22.75 7.75 -15.30
C SER A 279 -22.00 9.09 -15.28
N TYR A 280 -22.16 9.92 -16.32
CA TYR A 280 -21.59 11.26 -16.36
C TYR A 280 -22.18 12.15 -15.25
N LYS A 281 -23.51 12.20 -15.14
CA LYS A 281 -24.20 13.01 -14.11
C LYS A 281 -23.80 12.61 -12.70
N THR A 282 -23.80 11.31 -12.42
CA THR A 282 -23.39 10.77 -11.11
C THR A 282 -21.95 11.15 -10.78
N SER A 283 -21.03 10.96 -11.75
CA SER A 283 -19.61 11.30 -11.56
C SER A 283 -19.39 12.79 -11.39
N TYR A 284 -20.12 13.61 -12.15
CA TYR A 284 -20.12 15.06 -12.01
C TYR A 284 -20.57 15.50 -10.61
N ASP A 285 -21.68 14.96 -10.10
CA ASP A 285 -22.20 15.29 -8.77
C ASP A 285 -21.25 14.88 -7.64
N ILE A 286 -20.55 13.75 -7.79
CA ILE A 286 -19.51 13.31 -6.85
C ILE A 286 -18.35 14.32 -6.82
N ILE A 287 -17.83 14.70 -8.00
CA ILE A 287 -16.73 15.66 -8.12
C ILE A 287 -17.14 17.02 -7.57
N LYS A 288 -18.34 17.49 -7.91
CA LYS A 288 -18.93 18.72 -7.36
C LYS A 288 -18.99 18.67 -5.84
N SER A 289 -19.49 17.58 -5.27
CA SER A 289 -19.58 17.39 -3.82
C SER A 289 -18.20 17.42 -3.16
N MET A 290 -17.21 16.78 -3.78
CA MET A 290 -15.82 16.81 -3.32
C MET A 290 -15.26 18.24 -3.29
N ILE A 291 -15.43 19.01 -4.37
CA ILE A 291 -14.98 20.41 -4.44
C ILE A 291 -15.63 21.24 -3.31
N ILE A 292 -16.96 21.16 -3.17
CA ILE A 292 -17.71 21.95 -2.19
C ILE A 292 -17.32 21.57 -0.75
N GLN A 293 -17.20 20.28 -0.43
CA GLN A 293 -16.89 19.83 0.93
C GLN A 293 -15.44 20.10 1.33
N THR A 294 -14.53 20.14 0.37
CA THR A 294 -13.11 20.36 0.63
C THR A 294 -12.71 21.84 0.57
N GLU A 295 -13.59 22.69 0.05
CA GLU A 295 -13.36 24.14 -0.12
C GLU A 295 -12.07 24.43 -0.91
N VAL A 296 -11.76 23.56 -1.88
CA VAL A 296 -10.61 23.72 -2.76
C VAL A 296 -10.92 24.73 -3.88
N ASN A 297 -9.95 25.58 -4.19
CA ASN A 297 -10.02 26.51 -5.32
C ASN A 297 -9.35 25.92 -6.57
N LYS A 298 -9.54 26.57 -7.73
CA LYS A 298 -8.99 26.09 -9.00
C LYS A 298 -7.46 26.25 -9.04
N GLU A 299 -6.96 27.32 -8.43
CA GLU A 299 -5.54 27.68 -8.40
C GLU A 299 -4.68 26.61 -7.70
N ASP A 300 -5.18 26.03 -6.60
CA ASP A 300 -4.51 24.96 -5.86
C ASP A 300 -4.44 23.66 -6.70
N ILE A 301 -5.51 23.33 -7.42
CA ILE A 301 -5.53 22.17 -8.32
C ILE A 301 -4.51 22.36 -9.46
N LEU A 302 -4.49 23.55 -10.06
CA LEU A 302 -3.52 23.90 -11.09
C LEU A 302 -2.09 23.92 -10.54
N PHE A 303 -1.90 24.37 -9.30
CA PHE A 303 -0.61 24.34 -8.63
C PHE A 303 -0.09 22.90 -8.52
N VAL A 304 -0.91 21.94 -8.08
CA VAL A 304 -0.53 20.52 -8.01
C VAL A 304 -0.22 19.96 -9.40
N TYR A 305 -1.00 20.28 -10.42
CA TYR A 305 -0.72 19.84 -11.79
C TYR A 305 0.65 20.34 -12.28
N ASN A 306 0.94 21.63 -12.06
CA ASN A 306 2.16 22.28 -12.53
C ASN A 306 3.41 21.88 -11.72
N ASN A 307 3.25 21.54 -10.44
CA ASN A 307 4.32 21.16 -9.52
C ASN A 307 4.21 19.68 -9.11
N TRP A 308 3.80 18.83 -10.06
CA TRP A 308 3.41 17.44 -9.80
C TRP A 308 4.40 16.66 -8.95
N ASP A 309 5.68 16.66 -9.32
CA ASP A 309 6.70 15.84 -8.65
C ASP A 309 6.95 16.31 -7.21
N THR A 310 7.00 17.64 -6.98
CA THR A 310 7.15 18.23 -5.65
C THR A 310 5.95 17.88 -4.76
N CYS A 311 4.73 18.07 -5.25
CA CYS A 311 3.52 17.74 -4.50
C CYS A 311 3.38 16.22 -4.27
N LYS A 312 3.79 15.40 -5.24
CA LYS A 312 3.77 13.94 -5.16
C LYS A 312 4.76 13.44 -4.11
N GLU A 313 5.96 13.99 -4.06
CA GLU A 313 6.95 13.67 -3.03
C GLU A 313 6.46 14.07 -1.64
N PHE A 314 5.91 15.28 -1.50
CA PHE A 314 5.30 15.75 -0.25
C PHE A 314 4.22 14.79 0.25
N VAL A 315 3.27 14.44 -0.62
CA VAL A 315 2.17 13.53 -0.29
C VAL A 315 2.67 12.10 -0.01
N LYS A 316 3.65 11.59 -0.77
CA LYS A 316 4.26 10.27 -0.52
C LYS A 316 4.97 10.21 0.83
N ASN A 317 5.63 11.29 1.24
CA ASN A 317 6.30 11.35 2.54
C ASN A 317 5.30 11.30 3.70
N ILE A 318 4.07 11.77 3.49
CA ILE A 318 2.96 11.67 4.44
C ILE A 318 2.30 10.28 4.39
N ASP A 319 2.07 9.73 3.19
CA ASP A 319 1.43 8.43 2.95
C ASP A 319 2.32 7.21 3.27
N ALA A 320 3.64 7.39 3.40
CA ALA A 320 4.61 6.33 3.69
C ALA A 320 4.45 5.78 5.10
N LYS A 321 3.48 4.86 5.25
CA LYS A 321 3.40 3.85 6.30
C LYS A 321 4.34 2.69 5.99
#